data_AF-A0A368N337-F1
#
_entry.id   AF-A0A368N337-F1
#
_cell.length_a   1.000
_cell.length_b   1.000
_cell.length_c   1.000
_cell.angle_alpha   90.00
_cell.angle_beta   90.00
_cell.angle_gamma   90.00
#
_symmetry.space_group_name_H-M   'P 1'
#
loop_
_entity.id
_entity.type
_entity.pdbx_description
1 polymer ?
#
loop_
_entity_poly.entity_id
_entity_poly.type
_entity_poly.pdbx_seq_one_letter_code
_entity_poly.pdbx_strand_id
1 'polypeptide(L)'
;MTEQENSSQMNGRPSLPIERGFPIEKVNAIAEKESRAGRWYRPVYTMHKWWSRKVGSLFRAITLYTLLDENTTKKDVELYEPSENETLGDFPKDIDNLVESINDVDMDNPDSLWDFYHKDIRIKDKKILDPFMGGGTSISESSRFGIDSVGIDLNPVAWFISKKQLDAGETTVEDLDSAFQEIKSDVEDEVKKYYVTPCPNGTHNADVIYNFWVKKIRCISCNHKIPLFRDYRVAKGRYENDEKYNTYCPECESITYTKNDGPESECNDCGNLFSHKEGNVTRGGYYNCSECGQKASITDAIEDQDGYDIQLYAVEYYCETCDNKGLGKNSYKAYKKAGPEDNAVLS
;
A
#
# COMPACT_ATOMS: atom_id res chain seq x y z
N MET A 1 -20.15 -34.62 -35.18
CA MET A 1 -18.83 -34.98 -35.72
C MET A 1 -18.35 -33.83 -36.55
N THR A 2 -17.79 -32.82 -35.89
CA THR A 2 -17.05 -31.74 -36.51
C THR A 2 -15.60 -32.04 -36.20
N GLU A 3 -14.85 -32.35 -37.25
CA GLU A 3 -13.41 -32.57 -37.22
C GLU A 3 -12.77 -31.38 -36.50
N GLN A 4 -12.22 -31.64 -35.30
CA GLN A 4 -11.22 -30.76 -34.72
C GLN A 4 -10.07 -30.76 -35.71
N GLU A 5 -9.90 -29.63 -36.39
CA GLU A 5 -8.72 -29.31 -37.17
C GLU A 5 -7.52 -29.53 -36.27
N ASN A 6 -6.86 -30.67 -36.49
CA ASN A 6 -5.56 -31.01 -35.99
C ASN A 6 -4.64 -29.86 -36.40
N SER A 7 -4.37 -28.94 -35.46
CA SER A 7 -3.34 -27.94 -35.66
C SER A 7 -2.06 -28.70 -35.95
N SER A 8 -1.64 -28.67 -37.21
CA SER A 8 -0.34 -29.15 -37.66
C SER A 8 0.70 -28.76 -36.62
N GLN A 9 1.34 -29.75 -35.99
CA GLN A 9 2.47 -29.55 -35.08
C GLN A 9 3.37 -28.48 -35.67
N MET A 10 3.46 -27.32 -35.01
CA MET A 10 4.39 -26.28 -35.42
C MET A 10 5.81 -26.87 -35.32
N ASN A 11 6.39 -27.24 -36.46
CA ASN A 11 7.82 -27.42 -36.71
C ASN A 11 8.68 -27.86 -35.51
N GLY A 12 8.66 -29.15 -35.17
CA GLY A 12 9.71 -29.79 -34.35
C GLY A 12 9.93 -29.25 -32.94
N ARG A 13 9.03 -28.41 -32.41
CA ARG A 13 9.09 -27.98 -31.00
C ARG A 13 8.34 -28.98 -30.12
N PRO A 14 8.86 -29.32 -28.92
CA PRO A 14 8.13 -30.17 -27.98
C PRO A 14 6.85 -29.49 -27.49
N SER A 15 5.87 -30.31 -27.13
CA SER A 15 4.61 -29.86 -26.52
C SER A 15 4.85 -29.43 -25.08
N LEU A 16 4.37 -28.25 -24.70
CA LEU A 16 4.53 -27.73 -23.34
C LEU A 16 3.39 -28.21 -22.43
N PRO A 17 3.63 -28.48 -21.14
CA PRO A 17 2.58 -28.84 -20.18
C PRO A 17 1.38 -27.89 -20.22
N ILE A 18 1.59 -26.57 -20.28
CA ILE A 18 0.50 -25.58 -20.34
C ILE A 18 -0.44 -25.76 -21.54
N GLU A 19 0.05 -26.36 -22.64
CA GLU A 19 -0.72 -26.63 -23.86
C GLU A 19 -1.56 -27.91 -23.73
N ARG A 20 -1.19 -28.80 -22.80
CA ARG A 20 -1.86 -30.09 -22.55
C ARG A 20 -2.84 -30.02 -21.38
N GLY A 21 -2.52 -29.23 -20.35
CA GLY A 21 -3.33 -29.04 -19.15
C GLY A 21 -2.80 -27.91 -18.27
N PHE A 22 -3.69 -27.21 -17.56
CA PHE A 22 -3.30 -26.12 -16.64
C PHE A 22 -4.21 -26.10 -15.40
N PRO A 23 -3.66 -25.97 -14.17
CA PRO A 23 -4.39 -26.15 -12.91
C PRO A 23 -5.20 -24.90 -12.54
N ILE A 24 -6.21 -24.56 -13.35
CA ILE A 24 -6.98 -23.31 -13.25
C ILE A 24 -7.60 -23.14 -11.86
N GLU A 25 -8.22 -24.19 -11.30
CA GLU A 25 -8.89 -24.11 -10.01
C GLU A 25 -7.91 -23.80 -8.87
N LYS A 26 -6.75 -24.47 -8.87
CA LYS A 26 -5.72 -24.29 -7.86
C LYS A 26 -5.07 -22.91 -7.96
N VAL A 27 -4.75 -22.47 -9.17
CA VAL A 27 -4.17 -21.14 -9.44
C VAL A 27 -5.15 -20.05 -9.02
N ASN A 28 -6.44 -20.18 -9.37
CA ASN A 28 -7.47 -19.21 -8.99
C ASN A 28 -7.61 -19.08 -7.48
N ALA A 29 -7.59 -20.20 -6.74
CA ALA A 29 -7.70 -20.19 -5.28
C ALA A 29 -6.56 -19.42 -4.61
N ILE A 30 -5.32 -19.55 -5.12
CA ILE A 30 -4.16 -18.79 -4.59
C ILE A 30 -4.18 -17.34 -5.08
N ALA A 31 -4.48 -17.10 -6.36
CA ALA A 31 -4.57 -15.77 -6.96
C ALA A 31 -5.60 -14.89 -6.24
N GLU A 32 -6.75 -15.45 -5.87
CA GLU A 32 -7.79 -14.73 -5.13
C GLU A 32 -7.29 -14.31 -3.75
N LYS A 33 -6.68 -15.25 -2.99
CA LYS A 33 -6.07 -14.95 -1.69
C LYS A 33 -4.99 -13.87 -1.84
N GLU A 34 -4.13 -13.99 -2.84
CA GLU A 34 -3.06 -13.03 -3.11
C GLU A 34 -3.60 -11.64 -3.42
N SER A 35 -4.67 -11.55 -4.21
CA SER A 35 -5.28 -10.27 -4.57
C SER A 35 -5.96 -9.57 -3.39
N ARG A 36 -6.58 -10.33 -2.47
CA ARG A 36 -7.32 -9.81 -1.32
C ARG A 36 -6.42 -9.48 -0.12
N ALA A 37 -5.39 -10.28 0.12
CA ALA A 37 -4.53 -10.14 1.28
C ALA A 37 -3.70 -8.84 1.26
N GLY A 38 -3.64 -8.14 0.12
CA GLY A 38 -2.66 -7.06 -0.08
C GLY A 38 -1.25 -7.65 -0.21
N ARG A 39 -0.34 -6.94 -0.89
CA ARG A 39 0.99 -7.48 -1.24
C ARG A 39 1.98 -7.55 -0.06
N TRP A 40 1.50 -7.49 1.18
CA TRP A 40 2.30 -7.38 2.41
C TRP A 40 3.32 -8.50 2.61
N TYR A 41 3.08 -9.68 2.04
CA TYR A 41 3.97 -10.84 2.12
C TYR A 41 4.96 -10.96 0.95
N ARG A 42 5.03 -9.94 0.06
CA ARG A 42 6.00 -9.87 -1.05
C ARG A 42 6.67 -8.49 -1.06
N PRO A 43 7.66 -8.24 -0.18
CA PRO A 43 8.28 -6.93 0.02
C PRO A 43 8.74 -6.26 -1.28
N VAL A 44 9.32 -7.04 -2.20
CA VAL A 44 9.77 -6.57 -3.51
C VAL A 44 8.63 -5.94 -4.32
N TYR A 45 7.43 -6.53 -4.30
CA TYR A 45 6.27 -6.00 -5.03
C TYR A 45 5.58 -4.82 -4.34
N THR A 46 5.95 -4.52 -3.10
CA THR A 46 5.47 -3.37 -2.33
C THR A 46 6.44 -2.19 -2.33
N MET A 47 7.67 -2.33 -2.84
CA MET A 47 8.63 -1.22 -2.97
C MET A 47 8.02 -0.01 -3.69
N HIS A 48 7.18 -0.25 -4.72
CA HIS A 48 6.42 0.81 -5.38
C HIS A 48 5.08 0.29 -5.93
N LYS A 49 4.07 1.17 -5.88
CA LYS A 49 2.73 0.89 -6.43
C LYS A 49 2.72 1.08 -7.94
N TRP A 50 2.48 0.01 -8.71
CA TRP A 50 2.26 0.07 -10.15
C TRP A 50 0.84 -0.39 -10.51
N TRP A 51 0.15 0.36 -11.37
CA TRP A 51 -1.16 0.00 -11.89
C TRP A 51 -1.04 -1.17 -12.89
N SER A 52 -2.04 -2.07 -12.93
CA SER A 52 -2.05 -3.27 -13.80
C SER A 52 -1.05 -4.40 -13.45
N ARG A 53 -0.43 -4.37 -12.27
CA ARG A 53 0.46 -5.47 -11.85
C ARG A 53 -0.35 -6.77 -11.59
N LYS A 54 -0.09 -7.82 -12.35
CA LYS A 54 -0.70 -9.15 -12.19
C LYS A 54 -0.23 -9.83 -10.91
N VAL A 55 -1.01 -10.80 -10.43
CA VAL A 55 -0.65 -11.66 -9.29
C VAL A 55 0.54 -12.53 -9.66
N GLY A 56 1.53 -12.64 -8.78
CA GLY A 56 2.72 -13.42 -9.08
C GLY A 56 2.47 -14.93 -8.99
N SER A 57 1.48 -15.38 -8.22
CA SER A 57 1.07 -16.80 -8.21
C SER A 57 0.71 -17.33 -9.60
N LEU A 58 -0.01 -16.54 -10.40
CA LEU A 58 -0.32 -16.88 -11.78
C LEU A 58 0.95 -16.99 -12.64
N PHE A 59 1.85 -16.01 -12.57
CA PHE A 59 3.08 -16.03 -13.36
C PHE A 59 4.03 -17.17 -12.95
N ARG A 60 4.09 -17.51 -11.65
CA ARG A 60 4.84 -18.69 -11.19
C ARG A 60 4.29 -19.98 -11.79
N ALA A 61 2.97 -20.16 -11.79
CA ALA A 61 2.34 -21.33 -12.39
C ALA A 61 2.56 -21.39 -13.91
N ILE A 62 2.40 -20.26 -14.61
CA ILE A 62 2.70 -20.16 -16.05
C ILE A 62 4.15 -20.56 -16.31
N THR A 63 5.10 -20.02 -15.55
CA THR A 63 6.55 -20.31 -15.70
C THR A 63 6.84 -21.80 -15.53
N LEU A 64 6.28 -22.42 -14.48
CA LEU A 64 6.42 -23.86 -14.22
C LEU A 64 5.89 -24.72 -15.37
N TYR A 65 4.74 -24.37 -15.92
CA TYR A 65 4.06 -25.14 -16.98
C TYR A 65 4.54 -24.80 -18.41
N THR A 66 5.37 -23.77 -18.60
CA THR A 66 5.83 -23.32 -19.92
C THR A 66 7.30 -23.63 -20.20
N LEU A 67 8.13 -23.78 -19.17
CA LEU A 67 9.58 -23.89 -19.34
C LEU A 67 10.12 -25.30 -19.20
N LEU A 68 9.25 -26.22 -18.78
CA LEU A 68 9.50 -27.66 -18.74
C LEU A 68 8.79 -28.30 -19.93
N ASP A 69 9.37 -29.36 -20.50
CA ASP A 69 8.81 -30.09 -21.62
C ASP A 69 9.21 -31.57 -21.59
N GLU A 70 8.72 -32.38 -22.53
CA GLU A 70 8.98 -33.82 -22.60
C GLU A 70 10.47 -34.20 -22.73
N ASN A 71 11.33 -33.27 -23.14
CA ASN A 71 12.78 -33.48 -23.22
C ASN A 71 13.51 -33.05 -21.94
N THR A 72 12.81 -32.46 -20.96
CA THR A 72 13.42 -32.09 -19.68
C THR A 72 13.94 -33.35 -18.98
N THR A 73 15.21 -33.33 -18.61
CA THR A 73 15.87 -34.39 -17.85
C THR A 73 16.31 -33.89 -16.47
N LYS A 74 16.74 -34.83 -15.61
CA LYS A 74 17.30 -34.49 -14.29
C LYS A 74 18.51 -33.54 -14.33
N LYS A 75 19.19 -33.41 -15.47
CA LYS A 75 20.34 -32.52 -15.62
C LYS A 75 19.94 -31.07 -15.79
N ASP A 76 18.72 -30.84 -16.27
CA ASP A 76 18.20 -29.52 -16.66
C ASP A 76 17.52 -28.81 -15.49
N VAL A 77 17.26 -29.51 -14.39
CA VAL A 77 16.54 -28.98 -13.22
C VAL A 77 17.31 -29.22 -11.93
N GLU A 78 17.16 -28.31 -10.98
CA GLU A 78 17.62 -28.46 -9.60
C GLU A 78 16.47 -28.10 -8.66
N LEU A 79 16.33 -28.83 -7.55
CA LEU A 79 15.32 -28.58 -6.54
C LEU A 79 15.99 -28.12 -5.25
N TYR A 80 15.52 -26.98 -4.74
CA TYR A 80 15.91 -26.42 -3.45
C TYR A 80 14.67 -26.38 -2.54
N GLU A 81 14.83 -26.85 -1.31
CA GLU A 81 13.82 -26.69 -0.27
C GLU A 81 14.37 -25.77 0.84
N PRO A 82 13.66 -24.68 1.19
CA PRO A 82 14.07 -23.81 2.29
C PRO A 82 13.69 -24.37 3.70
N SER A 83 13.18 -25.60 3.81
CA SER A 83 12.73 -26.22 5.07
C SER A 83 13.73 -27.22 5.65
N GLU A 84 14.08 -27.04 6.93
CA GLU A 84 15.08 -27.82 7.70
C GLU A 84 14.77 -29.32 7.93
N ASN A 85 13.80 -29.96 7.26
CA ASN A 85 13.30 -31.28 7.68
C ASN A 85 13.16 -32.36 6.59
N GLU A 86 13.92 -32.30 5.49
CA GLU A 86 14.07 -33.46 4.60
C GLU A 86 15.54 -33.89 4.44
N THR A 87 15.75 -35.20 4.39
CA THR A 87 17.07 -35.82 4.24
C THR A 87 17.55 -35.67 2.80
N LEU A 88 18.86 -35.41 2.60
CA LEU A 88 19.53 -35.33 1.28
C LEU A 88 19.20 -36.48 0.29
N GLY A 89 18.65 -37.61 0.75
CA GLY A 89 18.25 -38.75 -0.07
C GLY A 89 16.90 -38.63 -0.78
N ASP A 90 16.08 -37.62 -0.47
CA ASP A 90 14.74 -37.45 -1.06
C ASP A 90 14.78 -36.57 -2.35
N PHE A 91 15.79 -35.71 -2.49
CA PHE A 91 15.97 -34.85 -3.68
C PHE A 91 16.05 -35.60 -5.03
N PRO A 92 16.79 -36.72 -5.18
CA PRO A 92 16.82 -37.43 -6.46
C PRO A 92 15.46 -38.01 -6.85
N LYS A 93 14.67 -38.47 -5.86
CA LYS A 93 13.32 -38.99 -6.09
C LYS A 93 12.35 -37.87 -6.46
N ASP A 94 12.49 -36.70 -5.85
CA ASP A 94 11.68 -35.54 -6.19
C ASP A 94 11.93 -35.05 -7.62
N ILE A 95 13.18 -35.09 -8.09
CA ILE A 95 13.50 -34.75 -9.48
C ILE A 95 12.93 -35.80 -10.44
N ASP A 96 12.99 -37.09 -10.08
CA ASP A 96 12.35 -38.15 -10.86
C ASP A 96 10.85 -37.95 -10.98
N ASN A 97 10.18 -37.74 -9.83
CA ASN A 97 8.77 -37.45 -9.77
C ASN A 97 8.41 -36.20 -10.56
N LEU A 98 9.25 -35.15 -10.54
CA LEU A 98 9.03 -33.95 -11.35
C LEU A 98 9.04 -34.28 -12.85
N VAL A 99 10.03 -35.04 -13.32
CA VAL A 99 10.14 -35.42 -14.74
C VAL A 99 8.96 -36.30 -15.18
N GLU A 100 8.51 -37.21 -14.32
CA GLU A 100 7.29 -38.00 -14.55
C GLU A 100 6.05 -37.09 -14.61
N SER A 101 5.88 -36.21 -13.61
CA SER A 101 4.76 -35.26 -13.55
C SER A 101 4.68 -34.32 -14.74
N ILE A 102 5.82 -33.91 -15.34
CA ILE A 102 5.82 -33.13 -16.59
C ILE A 102 5.08 -33.91 -17.69
N ASN A 103 5.38 -35.20 -17.85
CA ASN A 103 4.79 -36.03 -18.90
C ASN A 103 3.32 -36.36 -18.64
N ASP A 104 2.91 -36.43 -17.38
CA ASP A 104 1.55 -36.76 -16.97
C ASP A 104 0.54 -35.59 -17.05
N VAL A 105 0.97 -34.38 -17.43
CA VAL A 105 0.05 -33.25 -17.63
C VAL A 105 -0.80 -33.46 -18.89
N ASP A 106 -2.10 -33.54 -18.70
CA ASP A 106 -3.10 -33.53 -19.77
C ASP A 106 -4.42 -32.86 -19.31
N MET A 107 -5.47 -32.96 -20.12
CA MET A 107 -6.77 -32.34 -19.83
C MET A 107 -7.50 -33.00 -18.65
N ASP A 108 -7.26 -34.29 -18.39
CA ASP A 108 -7.87 -35.06 -17.30
C ASP A 108 -7.03 -34.95 -16.01
N ASN A 109 -5.72 -34.67 -16.14
CA ASN A 109 -4.78 -34.46 -15.04
C ASN A 109 -3.98 -33.13 -15.16
N PRO A 110 -4.66 -31.97 -15.13
CA PRO A 110 -3.99 -30.66 -15.28
C PRO A 110 -3.13 -30.28 -14.06
N ASP A 111 -3.35 -30.93 -12.92
CA ASP A 111 -2.73 -30.62 -11.63
C ASP A 111 -1.41 -31.37 -11.39
N SER A 112 -0.93 -32.19 -12.34
CA SER A 112 0.23 -33.08 -12.13
C SER A 112 1.50 -32.36 -11.62
N LEU A 113 1.79 -31.15 -12.11
CA LEU A 113 2.94 -30.35 -11.65
C LEU A 113 2.65 -29.50 -10.40
N TRP A 114 1.42 -29.49 -9.90
CA TRP A 114 1.01 -28.61 -8.82
C TRP A 114 1.73 -28.90 -7.50
N ASP A 115 2.09 -30.15 -7.24
CA ASP A 115 2.86 -30.52 -6.05
C ASP A 115 4.26 -29.90 -6.06
N PHE A 116 4.77 -29.47 -7.21
CA PHE A 116 6.05 -28.77 -7.32
C PHE A 116 5.92 -27.25 -7.30
N TYR A 117 4.70 -26.70 -7.33
CA TYR A 117 4.47 -25.25 -7.33
C TYR A 117 5.06 -24.54 -6.10
N HIS A 118 5.13 -25.20 -4.95
CA HIS A 118 5.69 -24.61 -3.74
C HIS A 118 7.21 -24.76 -3.62
N LYS A 119 7.80 -25.76 -4.29
CA LYS A 119 9.25 -26.05 -4.28
C LYS A 119 10.06 -24.98 -5.05
N ASP A 120 11.31 -24.75 -4.66
CA ASP A 120 12.20 -23.82 -5.36
C ASP A 120 12.95 -24.55 -6.47
N ILE A 121 12.35 -24.56 -7.67
CA ILE A 121 12.87 -25.25 -8.85
C ILE A 121 13.74 -24.30 -9.64
N ARG A 122 15.00 -24.67 -9.91
CA ARG A 122 15.86 -23.97 -10.86
C ARG A 122 15.91 -24.72 -12.19
N ILE A 123 15.78 -24.00 -13.30
CA ILE A 123 15.75 -24.56 -14.66
C ILE A 123 16.94 -23.99 -15.43
N LYS A 124 17.79 -24.86 -15.98
CA LYS A 124 18.99 -24.48 -16.72
C LYS A 124 18.67 -24.19 -18.19
N ASP A 125 19.50 -23.35 -18.80
CA ASP A 125 19.53 -23.10 -20.25
C ASP A 125 18.19 -22.66 -20.89
N LYS A 126 17.28 -22.07 -20.11
CA LYS A 126 16.06 -21.44 -20.60
C LYS A 126 16.17 -19.92 -20.52
N LYS A 127 15.38 -19.22 -21.34
CA LYS A 127 15.29 -17.75 -21.35
C LYS A 127 13.85 -17.29 -21.48
N ILE A 128 13.51 -16.16 -20.87
CA ILE A 128 12.22 -15.49 -21.03
C ILE A 128 12.43 -14.08 -21.57
N LEU A 129 11.56 -13.67 -22.49
CA LEU A 129 11.40 -12.27 -22.90
C LEU A 129 9.96 -11.83 -22.61
N ASP A 130 9.80 -10.80 -21.79
CA ASP A 130 8.54 -10.06 -21.66
C ASP A 130 8.69 -8.67 -22.32
N PRO A 131 8.12 -8.46 -23.52
CA PRO A 131 8.23 -7.19 -24.22
C PRO A 131 7.35 -6.08 -23.63
N PHE A 132 6.50 -6.39 -22.65
CA PHE A 132 5.56 -5.46 -21.99
C PHE A 132 5.48 -5.74 -20.48
N MET A 133 6.64 -5.81 -19.82
CA MET A 133 6.73 -6.32 -18.44
C MET A 133 5.95 -5.48 -17.41
N GLY A 134 5.66 -4.22 -17.71
CA GLY A 134 4.98 -3.30 -16.81
C GLY A 134 5.66 -3.26 -15.44
N GLY A 135 4.92 -3.68 -14.42
CA GLY A 135 5.41 -3.65 -13.05
C GLY A 135 6.39 -4.78 -12.67
N GLY A 136 6.85 -5.60 -13.63
CA GLY A 136 7.95 -6.57 -13.47
C GLY A 136 7.60 -7.92 -12.86
N THR A 137 6.31 -8.26 -12.70
CA THR A 137 5.90 -9.52 -12.05
C THR A 137 6.42 -10.74 -12.80
N SER A 138 6.30 -10.76 -14.13
CA SER A 138 6.76 -11.85 -14.98
C SER A 138 8.23 -12.14 -14.77
N ILE A 139 9.07 -11.11 -14.89
CA ILE A 139 10.52 -11.17 -14.73
C ILE A 139 10.93 -11.57 -13.31
N SER A 140 10.26 -10.98 -12.31
CA SER A 140 10.55 -11.30 -10.91
C SER A 140 10.20 -12.76 -10.58
N GLU A 141 9.04 -13.27 -11.00
CA GLU A 141 8.68 -14.68 -10.76
C GLU A 141 9.54 -15.64 -11.57
N SER A 142 9.89 -15.33 -12.82
CA SER A 142 10.76 -16.18 -13.63
C SER A 142 12.18 -16.23 -13.11
N SER A 143 12.71 -15.14 -12.56
CA SER A 143 14.04 -15.09 -11.93
C SER A 143 14.18 -16.09 -10.78
N ARG A 144 13.08 -16.42 -10.08
CA ARG A 144 13.06 -17.43 -9.02
C ARG A 144 13.37 -18.82 -9.53
N PHE A 145 13.15 -19.08 -10.81
CA PHE A 145 13.54 -20.34 -11.44
C PHE A 145 15.01 -20.34 -11.91
N GLY A 146 15.79 -19.30 -11.59
CA GLY A 146 17.20 -19.20 -12.05
C GLY A 146 17.34 -18.95 -13.55
N ILE A 147 16.29 -18.44 -14.19
CA ILE A 147 16.18 -18.31 -15.65
C ILE A 147 16.61 -16.90 -16.08
N ASP A 148 17.36 -16.83 -17.17
CA ASP A 148 17.75 -15.57 -17.81
C ASP A 148 16.49 -14.86 -18.34
N SER A 149 16.10 -13.79 -17.65
CA SER A 149 14.82 -13.12 -17.83
C SER A 149 15.04 -11.69 -18.32
N VAL A 150 14.57 -11.39 -19.54
CA VAL A 150 14.68 -10.07 -20.17
C VAL A 150 13.31 -9.41 -20.17
N GLY A 151 13.20 -8.24 -19.56
CA GLY A 151 11.99 -7.43 -19.55
C GLY A 151 12.19 -6.10 -20.28
N ILE A 152 11.22 -5.73 -21.12
CA ILE A 152 11.20 -4.45 -21.82
C ILE A 152 9.91 -3.72 -21.45
N ASP A 153 10.03 -2.42 -21.20
CA ASP A 153 8.88 -1.53 -21.10
C ASP A 153 9.28 -0.14 -21.61
N LEU A 154 8.38 0.53 -22.34
CA LEU A 154 8.60 1.88 -22.83
C LEU A 154 8.48 2.91 -21.71
N ASN A 155 7.70 2.63 -20.67
CA ASN A 155 7.49 3.54 -19.57
C ASN A 155 8.70 3.52 -18.63
N PRO A 156 9.42 4.66 -18.46
CA PRO A 156 10.64 4.70 -17.66
C PRO A 156 10.38 4.40 -16.17
N VAL A 157 9.18 4.68 -15.66
CA VAL A 157 8.82 4.37 -14.27
C VAL A 157 8.62 2.87 -14.09
N ALA A 158 7.94 2.21 -15.05
CA ALA A 158 7.76 0.76 -15.05
C ALA A 158 9.12 0.05 -15.07
N TRP A 159 9.98 0.43 -16.02
CA TRP A 159 11.34 -0.07 -16.16
C TRP A 159 12.17 0.12 -14.89
N PHE A 160 12.16 1.33 -14.33
CA PHE A 160 12.94 1.66 -13.15
C PHE A 160 12.51 0.83 -11.93
N ILE A 161 11.19 0.69 -11.70
CA ILE A 161 10.66 -0.12 -10.60
C ILE A 161 11.10 -1.58 -10.76
N SER A 162 10.89 -2.18 -11.94
CA SER A 162 11.25 -3.57 -12.18
C SER A 162 12.75 -3.82 -12.04
N LYS A 163 13.59 -2.90 -12.55
CA LYS A 163 15.03 -2.97 -12.33
C LYS A 163 15.37 -2.96 -10.84
N LYS A 164 14.83 -2.00 -10.08
CA LYS A 164 15.15 -1.87 -8.65
C LYS A 164 14.64 -3.01 -7.80
N GLN A 165 13.56 -3.66 -8.22
CA GLN A 165 13.07 -4.89 -7.61
C GLN A 165 14.06 -6.06 -7.75
N LEU A 166 14.72 -6.16 -8.90
CA LEU A 166 15.75 -7.18 -9.16
C LEU A 166 17.08 -6.81 -8.48
N ASP A 167 17.54 -5.56 -8.63
CA ASP A 167 18.78 -5.05 -7.99
C ASP A 167 18.73 -5.28 -6.45
N ALA A 168 17.55 -5.12 -5.83
CA ALA A 168 17.37 -5.32 -4.40
C ALA A 168 17.60 -6.79 -3.95
N GLY A 169 17.40 -7.77 -4.84
CA GLY A 169 17.71 -9.17 -4.57
C GLY A 169 19.21 -9.49 -4.59
N GLU A 170 20.03 -8.62 -5.18
CA GLU A 170 21.49 -8.74 -5.26
C GLU A 170 22.22 -7.89 -4.21
N THR A 171 21.48 -7.11 -3.42
CA THR A 171 22.03 -6.18 -2.43
C THR A 171 21.88 -6.74 -1.01
N THR A 172 22.81 -6.40 -0.11
CA THR A 172 22.72 -6.78 1.31
C THR A 172 21.80 -5.84 2.09
N VAL A 173 21.28 -6.30 3.23
CA VAL A 173 20.45 -5.45 4.11
C VAL A 173 21.29 -4.31 4.69
N GLU A 174 22.56 -4.58 4.95
CA GLU A 174 23.53 -3.63 5.50
C GLU A 174 23.83 -2.49 4.51
N ASP A 175 23.99 -2.80 3.22
CA ASP A 175 24.21 -1.78 2.19
C ASP A 175 22.96 -0.88 2.02
N LEU A 176 21.76 -1.48 2.07
CA LEU A 176 20.50 -0.74 1.99
C LEU A 176 20.30 0.18 3.20
N ASP A 177 20.60 -0.29 4.41
CA ASP A 177 20.52 0.53 5.62
C ASP A 177 21.55 1.66 5.59
N SER A 178 22.78 1.37 5.16
CA SER A 178 23.84 2.38 5.04
C SER A 178 23.44 3.51 4.07
N ALA A 179 22.94 3.16 2.88
CA ALA A 179 22.45 4.12 1.90
C ALA A 179 21.24 4.92 2.42
N PHE A 180 20.35 4.27 3.18
CA PHE A 180 19.23 4.95 3.83
C PHE A 180 19.71 5.96 4.88
N GLN A 181 20.68 5.61 5.72
CA GLN A 181 21.22 6.53 6.72
C GLN A 181 21.94 7.72 6.07
N GLU A 182 22.64 7.53 4.96
CA GLU A 182 23.24 8.62 4.18
C GLU A 182 22.17 9.59 3.68
N ILE A 183 21.17 9.09 2.95
CA ILE A 183 20.06 9.92 2.44
C ILE A 183 19.34 10.63 3.58
N LYS A 184 19.08 9.91 4.68
CA LYS A 184 18.44 10.47 5.86
C LYS A 184 19.28 11.64 6.39
N SER A 185 20.57 11.44 6.63
CA SER A 185 21.46 12.48 7.15
C SER A 185 21.51 13.72 6.24
N ASP A 186 21.45 13.53 4.92
CA ASP A 186 21.51 14.62 3.96
C ASP A 186 20.27 15.52 3.97
N VAL A 187 19.09 14.96 4.29
CA VAL A 187 17.81 15.67 4.20
C VAL A 187 17.14 15.90 5.57
N GLU A 188 17.62 15.27 6.63
CA GLU A 188 16.94 15.23 7.94
C GLU A 188 16.69 16.62 8.50
N ASP A 189 17.69 17.48 8.55
CA ASP A 189 17.55 18.84 9.08
C ASP A 189 16.61 19.71 8.23
N GLU A 190 16.68 19.55 6.91
CA GLU A 190 15.82 20.30 5.99
C GLU A 190 14.36 19.86 6.10
N VAL A 191 14.10 18.56 6.24
CA VAL A 191 12.75 18.02 6.34
C VAL A 191 12.18 18.25 7.73
N LYS A 192 12.92 17.93 8.79
CA LYS A 192 12.42 17.98 10.17
C LYS A 192 11.97 19.37 10.61
N LYS A 193 12.56 20.45 10.06
CA LYS A 193 12.12 21.82 10.37
C LYS A 193 10.62 22.05 10.08
N TYR A 194 10.03 21.29 9.15
CA TYR A 194 8.61 21.35 8.80
C TYR A 194 7.70 20.53 9.71
N TYR A 195 8.27 19.68 10.57
CA TYR A 195 7.56 18.74 11.44
C TYR A 195 7.78 19.06 12.92
N VAL A 196 7.83 20.35 13.26
CA VAL A 196 8.03 20.82 14.64
C VAL A 196 6.86 21.67 15.08
N THR A 197 6.48 21.54 16.35
CA THR A 197 5.41 22.32 16.97
C THR A 197 5.68 22.60 18.45
N PRO A 198 5.21 23.72 19.02
CA PRO A 198 5.30 23.95 20.47
C PRO A 198 4.54 22.89 21.26
N CYS A 199 5.18 22.35 22.30
CA CYS A 199 4.51 21.40 23.18
C CYS A 199 3.50 22.12 24.09
N PRO A 200 2.25 21.64 24.20
CA PRO A 200 1.27 22.22 25.14
C PRO A 200 1.65 22.09 26.62
N ASN A 201 2.60 21.22 26.97
CA ASN A 201 2.93 20.88 28.36
C ASN A 201 4.23 21.54 28.87
N GLY A 202 4.87 22.42 28.09
CA GLY A 202 6.14 23.02 28.49
C GLY A 202 6.73 23.98 27.46
N THR A 203 7.97 24.41 27.69
CA THR A 203 8.70 25.36 26.83
C THR A 203 9.58 24.67 25.78
N HIS A 204 9.34 23.39 25.51
CA HIS A 204 10.08 22.61 24.53
C HIS A 204 9.18 22.29 23.33
N ASN A 205 9.81 21.84 22.25
CA ASN A 205 9.11 21.44 21.04
C ASN A 205 8.63 19.99 21.11
N ALA A 206 7.74 19.65 20.19
CA ALA A 206 7.23 18.33 19.90
C ALA A 206 7.28 18.09 18.39
N ASP A 207 7.34 16.82 17.99
CA ASP A 207 7.29 16.41 16.60
C ASP A 207 5.85 16.42 16.11
N VAL A 208 5.63 16.96 14.92
CA VAL A 208 4.34 16.87 14.22
C VAL A 208 4.25 15.51 13.55
N ILE A 209 3.22 14.74 13.90
CA ILE A 209 2.89 13.48 13.22
C ILE A 209 1.97 13.76 12.03
N TYR A 210 0.91 14.55 12.24
CA TYR A 210 -0.05 14.88 11.19
C TYR A 210 -0.54 16.33 11.31
N ASN A 211 -0.66 16.99 10.15
CA ASN A 211 -1.29 18.30 9.98
C ASN A 211 -2.69 18.12 9.38
N PHE A 212 -3.72 18.64 10.05
CA PHE A 212 -5.11 18.52 9.62
C PHE A 212 -5.62 19.84 9.04
N TRP A 213 -5.99 19.78 7.77
CA TRP A 213 -6.41 20.94 6.98
C TRP A 213 -7.89 20.88 6.63
N VAL A 214 -8.53 22.04 6.62
CA VAL A 214 -9.91 22.21 6.14
C VAL A 214 -9.95 23.30 5.07
N LYS A 215 -10.77 23.12 4.05
CA LYS A 215 -11.04 24.17 3.05
C LYS A 215 -11.88 25.27 3.69
N LYS A 216 -11.62 26.51 3.35
CA LYS A 216 -12.34 27.70 3.79
C LYS A 216 -12.84 28.49 2.58
N ILE A 217 -14.10 28.88 2.61
CA ILE A 217 -14.72 29.77 1.62
C ILE A 217 -15.33 30.97 2.32
N ARG A 218 -15.63 32.04 1.58
CA ARG A 218 -16.42 33.17 2.09
C ARG A 218 -17.88 32.95 1.75
N CYS A 219 -18.77 33.32 2.67
CA CYS A 219 -20.20 33.29 2.41
C CYS A 219 -20.55 34.27 1.29
N ILE A 220 -21.29 33.82 0.27
CA ILE A 220 -21.73 34.69 -0.85
C ILE A 220 -22.61 35.87 -0.40
N SER A 221 -23.23 35.79 0.78
CA SER A 221 -24.16 36.82 1.27
C SER A 221 -23.53 37.78 2.27
N CYS A 222 -22.73 37.29 3.24
CA CYS A 222 -22.18 38.11 4.32
C CYS A 222 -20.64 38.15 4.35
N ASN A 223 -19.97 37.46 3.41
CA ASN A 223 -18.52 37.35 3.31
C ASN A 223 -17.81 36.73 4.52
N HIS A 224 -18.55 36.18 5.50
CA HIS A 224 -17.98 35.44 6.63
C HIS A 224 -17.21 34.20 6.14
N LYS A 225 -16.05 33.91 6.76
CA LYS A 225 -15.19 32.78 6.38
C LYS A 225 -15.69 31.49 7.02
N ILE A 226 -16.08 30.53 6.21
CA ILE A 226 -16.69 29.27 6.65
C ILE A 226 -15.70 28.13 6.40
N PRO A 227 -15.21 27.46 7.46
CA PRO A 227 -14.50 26.20 7.30
C PRO A 227 -15.48 25.09 6.93
N LEU A 228 -15.17 24.36 5.87
CA LEU A 228 -16.02 23.35 5.24
C LEU A 228 -15.96 22.00 5.96
N PHE A 229 -16.26 21.99 7.26
CA PHE A 229 -16.38 20.75 8.03
C PHE A 229 -17.68 20.02 7.68
N ARG A 230 -17.59 18.73 7.35
CA ARG A 230 -18.75 17.82 7.31
C ARG A 230 -19.04 17.20 8.67
N ASP A 231 -17.97 16.89 9.39
CA ASP A 231 -17.95 16.26 10.70
C ASP A 231 -16.80 16.92 11.47
N TYR A 232 -17.04 17.29 12.73
CA TYR A 232 -16.04 17.96 13.57
C TYR A 232 -15.10 16.98 14.27
N ARG A 233 -15.36 15.66 14.21
CA ARG A 233 -14.45 14.66 14.76
C ARG A 233 -13.19 14.56 13.91
N VAL A 234 -12.05 14.70 14.57
CA VAL A 234 -10.71 14.63 13.97
C VAL A 234 -10.22 13.18 13.93
N ALA A 235 -10.32 12.49 15.06
CA ALA A 235 -9.86 11.12 15.22
C ALA A 235 -10.59 10.40 16.36
N LYS A 236 -10.62 9.07 16.34
CA LYS A 236 -11.04 8.28 17.50
C LYS A 236 -10.07 8.54 18.66
N GLY A 237 -10.60 8.64 19.88
CA GLY A 237 -9.79 8.72 21.08
C GLY A 237 -8.95 7.45 21.27
N ARG A 238 -7.90 7.58 22.08
CA ARG A 238 -6.93 6.51 22.36
C ARG A 238 -6.69 6.44 23.86
N TYR A 239 -6.08 5.34 24.32
CA TYR A 239 -5.74 5.13 25.73
C TYR A 239 -6.99 5.18 26.62
N GLU A 240 -6.98 5.96 27.70
CA GLU A 240 -8.12 6.15 28.60
C GLU A 240 -9.32 6.92 27.99
N ASN A 241 -9.22 7.33 26.72
CA ASN A 241 -10.29 7.98 25.96
C ASN A 241 -10.74 7.16 24.74
N ASP A 242 -10.52 5.85 24.69
CA ASP A 242 -10.86 4.97 23.56
C ASP A 242 -12.37 4.91 23.21
N GLU A 243 -13.25 5.20 24.16
CA GLU A 243 -14.70 5.37 23.96
C GLU A 243 -15.10 6.76 23.42
N LYS A 244 -14.16 7.72 23.38
CA LYS A 244 -14.39 9.10 22.97
C LYS A 244 -13.79 9.42 21.60
N TYR A 245 -13.96 10.65 21.14
CA TYR A 245 -13.37 11.21 19.93
C TYR A 245 -12.62 12.50 20.25
N ASN A 246 -11.52 12.74 19.54
CA ASN A 246 -10.91 14.06 19.44
C ASN A 246 -11.77 14.88 18.47
N THR A 247 -12.30 16.01 18.93
CA THR A 247 -13.32 16.78 18.22
C THR A 247 -12.94 18.25 18.22
N TYR A 248 -13.06 18.88 17.05
CA TYR A 248 -12.88 20.30 16.88
C TYR A 248 -14.10 21.07 17.40
N CYS A 249 -13.88 22.03 18.30
CA CYS A 249 -14.95 22.92 18.75
C CYS A 249 -15.14 24.07 17.75
N PRO A 250 -16.35 24.29 17.19
CA PRO A 250 -16.58 25.39 16.25
C PRO A 250 -16.48 26.79 16.87
N GLU A 251 -16.56 26.90 18.19
CA GLU A 251 -16.57 28.19 18.91
C GLU A 251 -15.15 28.66 19.28
N CYS A 252 -14.40 27.85 20.05
CA CYS A 252 -13.04 28.21 20.49
C CYS A 252 -11.93 27.60 19.61
N GLU A 253 -12.29 26.74 18.66
CA GLU A 253 -11.40 26.01 17.76
C GLU A 253 -10.43 25.04 18.46
N SER A 254 -10.69 24.72 19.73
CA SER A 254 -9.88 23.75 20.47
C SER A 254 -10.17 22.31 20.05
N ILE A 255 -9.23 21.41 20.33
CA ILE A 255 -9.45 19.97 20.17
C ILE A 255 -9.76 19.37 21.52
N THR A 256 -11.02 18.98 21.70
CA THR A 256 -11.58 18.46 22.95
C THR A 256 -11.99 17.01 22.80
N TYR A 257 -12.22 16.32 23.93
CA TYR A 257 -12.81 14.99 23.92
C TYR A 257 -14.33 15.07 23.98
N THR A 258 -15.00 14.42 23.02
CA THR A 258 -16.46 14.26 23.04
C THR A 258 -16.82 12.79 22.95
N LYS A 259 -17.91 12.39 23.60
CA LYS A 259 -18.47 11.05 23.46
C LYS A 259 -19.36 10.98 22.22
N ASN A 260 -19.63 9.75 21.76
CA ASN A 260 -20.51 9.50 20.60
C ASN A 260 -21.95 9.11 21.00
N ASP A 261 -22.30 9.31 22.27
CA ASP A 261 -23.57 8.95 22.92
C ASP A 261 -24.58 10.11 22.90
N GLY A 262 -24.82 10.69 21.74
CA GLY A 262 -25.84 11.74 21.61
C GLY A 262 -25.76 12.54 20.32
N PRO A 263 -26.76 13.40 20.07
CA PRO A 263 -26.73 14.38 18.99
C PRO A 263 -25.83 15.57 19.32
N GLU A 264 -25.60 15.86 20.60
CA GLU A 264 -24.87 17.04 21.07
C GLU A 264 -23.59 16.66 21.81
N SER A 265 -22.67 17.61 21.88
CA SER A 265 -21.38 17.49 22.55
C SER A 265 -21.01 18.81 23.18
N GLU A 266 -20.45 18.72 24.37
CA GLU A 266 -19.96 19.86 25.12
C GLU A 266 -18.44 19.98 24.95
N CYS A 267 -17.97 21.20 24.71
CA CYS A 267 -16.54 21.49 24.70
C CYS A 267 -16.01 21.60 26.13
N ASN A 268 -14.96 20.84 26.47
CA ASN A 268 -14.36 20.90 27.81
C ASN A 268 -13.60 22.21 28.09
N ASP A 269 -13.26 22.98 27.04
CA ASP A 269 -12.47 24.20 27.18
C ASP A 269 -13.34 25.47 27.27
N CYS A 270 -14.43 25.55 26.49
CA CYS A 270 -15.31 26.74 26.47
C CYS A 270 -16.76 26.48 26.89
N GLY A 271 -17.16 25.21 27.11
CA GLY A 271 -18.54 24.84 27.47
C GLY A 271 -19.56 24.92 26.33
N ASN A 272 -19.14 25.21 25.09
CA ASN A 272 -20.06 25.30 23.96
C ASN A 272 -20.73 23.93 23.68
N LEU A 273 -22.05 23.94 23.47
CA LEU A 273 -22.84 22.78 23.07
C LEU A 273 -23.04 22.77 21.56
N PHE A 274 -22.62 21.69 20.89
CA PHE A 274 -22.68 21.57 19.42
C PHE A 274 -22.85 20.12 18.96
N SER A 275 -23.37 19.91 17.76
CA SER A 275 -23.40 18.59 17.13
C SER A 275 -22.07 18.30 16.45
N HIS A 276 -21.30 17.35 16.98
CA HIS A 276 -20.02 16.98 16.39
C HIS A 276 -20.17 16.28 15.02
N LYS A 277 -21.34 15.71 14.72
CA LYS A 277 -21.63 15.01 13.43
C LYS A 277 -22.11 15.95 12.33
N GLU A 278 -22.51 17.18 12.69
CA GLU A 278 -23.11 18.14 11.78
C GLU A 278 -22.23 19.38 11.70
N GLY A 279 -21.29 19.35 10.76
CA GLY A 279 -20.51 20.54 10.42
C GLY A 279 -21.26 21.52 9.53
N ASN A 280 -20.56 22.58 9.11
CA ASN A 280 -21.09 23.59 8.21
C ASN A 280 -21.39 23.06 6.78
N VAL A 281 -21.04 21.82 6.46
CA VAL A 281 -21.28 21.18 5.17
C VAL A 281 -22.34 20.09 5.27
N THR A 282 -23.37 20.20 4.44
CA THR A 282 -24.43 19.20 4.33
C THR A 282 -24.17 18.21 3.19
N ARG A 283 -24.81 17.03 3.27
CA ARG A 283 -24.84 16.10 2.13
C ARG A 283 -25.46 16.79 0.91
N GLY A 284 -24.80 16.68 -0.24
CA GLY A 284 -25.24 17.32 -1.48
C GLY A 284 -24.40 18.51 -1.93
N GLY A 285 -23.32 18.87 -1.20
CA GLY A 285 -22.37 19.89 -1.66
C GLY A 285 -22.76 21.33 -1.30
N TYR A 286 -23.59 21.51 -0.27
CA TYR A 286 -24.00 22.84 0.22
C TYR A 286 -23.33 23.15 1.56
N TYR A 287 -22.96 24.41 1.75
CA TYR A 287 -22.55 24.93 3.05
C TYR A 287 -23.69 25.71 3.71
N ASN A 288 -23.68 25.78 5.04
CA ASN A 288 -24.52 26.68 5.84
C ASN A 288 -23.61 27.71 6.53
N CYS A 289 -23.96 28.99 6.41
CA CYS A 289 -23.26 30.06 7.11
C CYS A 289 -23.74 30.16 8.56
N SER A 290 -22.82 30.05 9.51
CA SER A 290 -23.09 30.21 10.95
C SER A 290 -23.55 31.62 11.34
N GLU A 291 -23.16 32.65 10.58
CA GLU A 291 -23.49 34.05 10.90
C GLU A 291 -24.84 34.50 10.36
N CYS A 292 -25.12 34.25 9.07
CA CYS A 292 -26.33 34.76 8.42
C CYS A 292 -27.36 33.69 8.07
N GLY A 293 -27.06 32.41 8.35
CA GLY A 293 -27.94 31.28 8.02
C GLY A 293 -28.03 30.93 6.53
N GLN A 294 -27.28 31.61 5.66
CA GLN A 294 -27.29 31.34 4.22
C GLN A 294 -26.90 29.89 3.94
N LYS A 295 -27.71 29.21 3.14
CA LYS A 295 -27.38 27.92 2.54
C LYS A 295 -27.09 28.09 1.06
N ALA A 296 -25.90 27.71 0.61
CA ALA A 296 -25.51 27.86 -0.79
C ALA A 296 -24.59 26.73 -1.26
N SER A 297 -24.48 26.59 -2.58
CA SER A 297 -23.61 25.62 -3.23
C SER A 297 -22.15 25.93 -2.95
N ILE A 298 -21.36 24.91 -2.60
CA ILE A 298 -19.93 25.06 -2.37
C ILE A 298 -19.20 25.28 -3.70
N THR A 299 -19.61 24.61 -4.78
CA THR A 299 -18.97 24.75 -6.09
C THR A 299 -19.11 26.16 -6.63
N ASP A 300 -20.33 26.70 -6.56
CA ASP A 300 -20.65 28.02 -7.07
C ASP A 300 -19.90 29.09 -6.27
N ALA A 301 -19.84 28.92 -4.94
CA ALA A 301 -19.08 29.83 -4.08
C ALA A 301 -17.57 29.78 -4.36
N ILE A 302 -17.01 28.62 -4.72
CA ILE A 302 -15.60 28.48 -5.11
C ILE A 302 -15.35 29.12 -6.47
N GLU A 303 -16.25 28.95 -7.43
CA GLU A 303 -16.16 29.57 -8.76
C GLU A 303 -16.23 31.11 -8.66
N ASP A 304 -17.18 31.64 -7.90
CA ASP A 304 -17.35 33.09 -7.68
C ASP A 304 -16.13 33.74 -6.98
N GLN A 305 -15.37 32.96 -6.21
CA GLN A 305 -14.22 33.43 -5.43
C GLN A 305 -12.86 33.14 -6.09
N ASP A 306 -12.86 32.52 -7.27
CA ASP A 306 -11.66 32.02 -7.95
C ASP A 306 -10.81 31.09 -7.05
N GLY A 307 -11.49 30.19 -6.32
CA GLY A 307 -10.84 29.18 -5.48
C GLY A 307 -11.34 29.13 -4.04
N TYR A 308 -10.50 28.59 -3.16
CA TYR A 308 -10.75 28.46 -1.73
C TYR A 308 -9.45 28.63 -0.95
N ASP A 309 -9.57 29.12 0.29
CA ASP A 309 -8.48 29.14 1.25
C ASP A 309 -8.34 27.76 1.91
N ILE A 310 -7.18 27.46 2.50
CA ILE A 310 -7.00 26.31 3.39
C ILE A 310 -6.61 26.79 4.79
N GLN A 311 -7.06 26.08 5.82
CA GLN A 311 -6.71 26.35 7.21
C GLN A 311 -6.21 25.09 7.88
N LEU A 312 -5.03 25.18 8.50
CA LEU A 312 -4.58 24.20 9.48
C LEU A 312 -5.40 24.41 10.76
N TYR A 313 -6.17 23.41 11.15
CA TYR A 313 -7.07 23.51 12.31
C TYR A 313 -6.62 22.63 13.47
N ALA A 314 -5.91 21.54 13.20
CA ALA A 314 -5.39 20.64 14.22
C ALA A 314 -4.03 20.07 13.85
N VAL A 315 -3.28 19.69 14.88
CA VAL A 315 -1.97 19.02 14.78
C VAL A 315 -1.98 17.80 15.70
N GLU A 316 -1.67 16.62 15.16
CA GLU A 316 -1.28 15.46 15.99
C GLU A 316 0.22 15.55 16.26
N TYR A 317 0.62 15.50 17.52
CA TYR A 317 2.01 15.67 17.93
C TYR A 317 2.50 14.52 18.81
N TYR A 318 3.81 14.33 18.85
CA TYR A 318 4.52 13.49 19.81
C TYR A 318 5.65 14.29 20.47
N CYS A 319 5.69 14.30 21.80
CA CYS A 319 6.72 15.00 22.54
C CYS A 319 7.61 14.04 23.33
N GLU A 320 8.81 13.80 22.81
CA GLU A 320 9.81 12.93 23.44
C GLU A 320 10.20 13.41 24.85
N THR A 321 10.31 14.72 25.07
CA THR A 321 10.67 15.27 26.40
C THR A 321 9.61 14.96 27.46
N CYS A 322 8.33 15.00 27.10
CA CYS A 322 7.23 14.65 28.00
C CYS A 322 7.14 13.14 28.23
N ASP A 323 7.43 12.33 27.21
CA ASP A 323 7.50 10.87 27.31
C ASP A 323 8.61 10.45 28.30
N ASN A 324 9.81 11.03 28.14
CA ASN A 324 10.96 10.78 29.02
C ASN A 324 10.72 11.24 30.47
N LYS A 325 9.84 12.23 30.69
CA LYS A 325 9.41 12.66 32.03
C LYS A 325 8.34 11.74 32.66
N GLY A 326 7.89 10.71 31.94
CA GLY A 326 6.91 9.75 32.44
C GLY A 326 5.49 10.32 32.56
N LEU A 327 5.15 11.35 31.77
CA LEU A 327 3.77 11.84 31.73
C LEU A 327 2.82 10.80 31.10
N GLY A 328 1.51 10.95 31.30
CA GLY A 328 0.52 10.07 30.68
C GLY A 328 0.60 10.12 29.14
N LYS A 329 0.40 8.99 28.46
CA LYS A 329 0.53 8.90 26.98
C LYS A 329 -0.32 9.91 26.22
N ASN A 330 -1.51 10.18 26.73
CA ASN A 330 -2.45 11.18 26.22
C ASN A 330 -1.97 12.63 26.33
N SER A 331 -0.92 12.92 27.10
CA SER A 331 -0.38 14.26 27.25
C SER A 331 0.73 14.53 26.25
N TYR A 332 1.56 13.53 25.93
CA TYR A 332 2.68 13.69 25.02
C TYR A 332 2.40 13.19 23.61
N LYS A 333 1.35 12.39 23.40
CA LYS A 333 0.90 11.92 22.09
C LYS A 333 -0.58 12.20 21.89
N ALA A 334 -0.89 13.39 21.38
CA ALA A 334 -2.24 13.92 21.36
C ALA A 334 -2.49 14.86 20.18
N TYR A 335 -3.70 15.43 20.16
CA TYR A 335 -4.13 16.43 19.19
C TYR A 335 -4.22 17.79 19.88
N LYS A 336 -3.81 18.86 19.19
CA LYS A 336 -3.97 20.23 19.66
C LYS A 336 -4.51 21.14 18.58
N LYS A 337 -5.05 22.30 19.00
CA LYS A 337 -5.36 23.41 18.10
C LYS A 337 -4.09 23.86 17.39
N ALA A 338 -4.20 24.11 16.09
CA ALA A 338 -3.11 24.71 15.32
C ALA A 338 -2.90 26.17 15.75
N GLY A 339 -1.65 26.52 16.08
CA GLY A 339 -1.24 27.86 16.49
C GLY A 339 -0.55 28.65 15.38
N PRO A 340 -0.20 29.93 15.64
CA PRO A 340 0.54 30.75 14.69
C PRO A 340 1.88 30.15 14.27
N GLU A 341 2.60 29.53 15.21
CA GLU A 341 3.89 28.89 14.93
C GLU A 341 3.75 27.70 13.97
N ASP A 342 2.68 26.91 14.09
CA ASP A 342 2.40 25.79 13.19
C ASP A 342 2.16 26.27 11.74
N ASN A 343 1.48 27.42 11.59
CA ASN A 343 1.21 27.99 10.28
C ASN A 343 2.46 28.63 9.67
N ALA A 344 3.30 29.27 10.48
CA ALA A 344 4.53 29.94 10.03
C ALA A 344 5.57 28.95 9.48
N VAL A 345 5.58 27.71 9.99
CA VAL A 345 6.47 26.66 9.50
C VAL A 345 6.06 26.16 8.10
N LEU A 346 4.78 26.27 7.74
CA LEU A 346 4.19 25.69 6.53
C LEU A 346 3.91 26.72 5.42
N SER A 347 4.17 28.00 5.69
CA SER A 347 4.11 29.13 4.77
C SER A 347 5.48 29.47 4.21
#